data_AF-A0A3B9EZP6-F1
#
_entry.id   AF-A0A3B9EZP6-F1
#
_cell.length_a   1.000
_cell.length_b   1.000
_cell.length_c   1.000
_cell.angle_alpha   90.00
_cell.angle_beta   90.00
_cell.angle_gamma   90.00
#
_symmetry.space_group_name_H-M   'P 1'
#
loop_
_entity.id
_entity.type
_entity.pdbx_description
1 polymer ?
#
loop_
_entity_poly.entity_id
_entity_poly.type
_entity_poly.pdbx_seq_one_letter_code
_entity_poly.pdbx_strand_id
1 'polypeptide(L)' 'SGDLPVPLHIRNAPTKLMKELGYGKDYQYAHAYEGNFVDEEFLPGEITGTSFYNPGENAQEKRAREFLKTRWPKYKY' A
#
# COMPACT_ATOMS: atom_id res chain seq x y z
N SER A 1 -5.39 -5.28 -21.35
CA SER A 1 -4.59 -6.34 -20.72
C SER A 1 -4.65 -6.13 -19.21
N GLY A 2 -4.61 -7.19 -18.42
CA GLY A 2 -4.73 -7.13 -16.95
C GLY A 2 -3.39 -7.06 -16.21
N ASP A 3 -2.28 -6.97 -16.95
CA ASP A 3 -0.94 -7.19 -16.43
C ASP A 3 -0.26 -5.89 -16.00
N LEU A 4 -0.88 -5.18 -15.04
CA LEU A 4 -0.25 -4.00 -14.47
C LEU A 4 1.00 -4.41 -13.66
N PRO A 5 2.13 -3.70 -13.81
CA PRO A 5 3.37 -4.09 -13.17
C PRO A 5 3.34 -3.79 -11.67
N VAL A 6 3.99 -4.67 -10.88
CA VAL A 6 4.23 -4.43 -9.45
C VAL A 6 5.07 -3.16 -9.27
N PRO A 7 4.72 -2.20 -8.40
CA PRO A 7 5.55 -1.03 -8.11
C PRO A 7 6.98 -1.39 -7.70
N LEU A 8 7.98 -0.63 -8.18
CA LEU A 8 9.40 -0.95 -8.01
C LEU A 8 9.82 -1.07 -6.53
N HIS A 9 9.30 -0.19 -5.67
CA HIS A 9 9.69 -0.13 -4.26
C HIS A 9 9.24 -1.36 -3.45
N ILE A 10 8.24 -2.13 -3.90
CA ILE A 10 7.86 -3.40 -3.26
C ILE A 10 8.38 -4.65 -3.97
N ARG A 11 9.20 -4.52 -5.02
CA ARG A 11 9.81 -5.68 -5.69
C ARG A 11 10.96 -6.25 -4.86
N ASN A 12 11.09 -7.57 -4.90
CA ASN A 12 12.29 -8.23 -4.37
C ASN A 12 13.51 -7.88 -5.25
N ALA A 13 14.67 -7.66 -4.61
CA ALA A 13 15.92 -7.30 -5.26
C ALA A 13 17.10 -8.19 -4.81
N PRO A 14 17.05 -9.51 -5.10
CA PRO A 14 18.05 -10.46 -4.62
C PRO A 14 19.40 -10.34 -5.34
N THR A 15 19.43 -9.79 -6.57
CA THR A 15 20.65 -9.64 -7.35
C THR A 15 21.17 -8.20 -7.33
N LYS A 16 22.48 -8.02 -7.55
CA LYS A 16 23.09 -6.69 -7.65
C LYS A 16 22.48 -5.87 -8.79
N LEU A 17 22.29 -6.48 -9.96
CA LEU A 17 21.65 -5.84 -11.11
C LEU A 17 20.24 -5.35 -10.79
N MET A 18 19.44 -6.13 -10.07
CA MET A 18 18.08 -5.71 -9.67
C MET A 18 18.10 -4.48 -8.75
N LYS A 19 19.05 -4.40 -7.81
CA LYS A 19 19.22 -3.21 -6.96
C LYS A 19 19.67 -1.99 -7.77
N GLU A 20 20.58 -2.18 -8.73
CA GLU A 20 21.02 -1.12 -9.65
C GLU A 20 19.87 -0.62 -10.54
N LEU A 21 18.94 -1.51 -10.92
CA LEU A 21 17.69 -1.17 -11.61
C LEU A 21 16.61 -0.57 -10.69
N GLY A 22 16.90 -0.35 -9.41
CA GLY A 22 16.02 0.31 -8.45
C GLY A 22 14.94 -0.59 -7.84
N TYR A 23 15.08 -1.92 -7.92
CA TYR A 23 14.10 -2.83 -7.31
C TYR A 23 14.23 -2.76 -5.79
N GLY A 24 13.10 -2.65 -5.09
CA GLY A 24 13.06 -2.49 -3.64
C GLY A 24 13.67 -1.17 -3.15
N LYS A 25 14.03 -0.26 -4.07
CA LYS A 25 14.55 1.05 -3.72
C LYS A 25 13.42 1.87 -3.10
N ASP A 26 13.74 2.61 -2.05
CA ASP A 26 12.81 3.50 -1.34
C ASP A 26 11.65 2.77 -0.64
N TYR A 27 11.72 1.43 -0.51
CA TYR A 27 10.76 0.65 0.28
C TYR A 27 10.69 1.18 1.71
N GLN A 28 9.48 1.51 2.17
CA GLN A 28 9.29 2.04 3.50
C GLN A 28 8.93 0.91 4.48
N TYR A 29 9.91 0.52 5.31
CA TYR A 29 9.68 -0.50 6.31
C TYR A 29 8.77 0.02 7.43
N ALA A 30 7.48 -0.30 7.37
CA ALA A 30 6.43 0.25 8.26
C ALA A 30 6.76 0.19 9.76
N HIS A 31 7.44 -0.85 10.24
CA HIS A 31 7.83 -1.00 11.65
C HIS A 31 8.89 0.01 12.12
N ALA A 32 9.57 0.69 11.20
CA ALA A 32 10.48 1.78 11.54
C ALA A 32 9.77 3.14 11.70
N TYR A 33 8.48 3.23 11.33
CA TYR A 33 7.70 4.46 11.40
C TYR A 33 6.78 4.48 12.62
N GLU A 34 6.39 5.69 13.02
CA GLU A 34 5.49 5.90 14.15
C GLU A 34 4.15 5.16 13.94
N GLY A 35 3.68 4.49 15.00
CA GLY A 35 2.46 3.70 14.93
C GLY A 35 2.53 2.49 14.00
N ASN A 36 3.74 2.04 13.65
CA ASN A 36 4.04 0.90 12.76
C ASN A 36 3.36 1.01 11.40
N PHE A 37 3.30 2.22 10.84
CA PHE A 37 2.53 2.49 9.63
C PHE A 37 3.19 3.52 8.75
N VAL A 38 3.00 3.35 7.45
CA VAL A 38 3.47 4.27 6.44
C VAL A 38 2.45 4.39 5.32
N ASP A 39 2.18 5.62 4.87
CA ASP A 39 1.30 5.87 3.72
C ASP A 39 2.11 5.70 2.43
N GLU A 40 2.26 4.44 2.02
CA GLU A 40 2.93 4.03 0.79
C GLU A 40 1.88 3.54 -0.24
N GLU A 41 2.21 3.63 -1.53
CA GLU A 41 1.33 3.19 -2.61
C GLU A 41 1.66 1.77 -3.06
N PHE A 42 0.83 0.81 -2.67
CA PHE A 42 1.06 -0.61 -2.96
C PHE A 42 0.43 -1.06 -4.28
N LEU A 43 -0.52 -0.29 -4.83
CA LEU A 43 -1.15 -0.62 -6.09
C LEU A 43 -0.32 -0.10 -7.27
N PRO A 44 -0.43 -0.73 -8.46
CA PRO A 44 0.09 -0.17 -9.69
C PRO A 44 -0.42 1.26 -9.94
N GLY A 45 0.37 2.05 -10.66
CA GLY A 45 0.09 3.47 -10.90
C GLY A 45 -1.28 3.71 -11.53
N GLU A 46 -1.71 2.83 -12.44
CA GLU A 46 -2.95 2.94 -13.19
C GLU A 46 -4.21 2.70 -12.34
N ILE A 47 -4.08 2.04 -11.18
CA ILE A 47 -5.19 1.78 -10.25
C ILE A 47 -4.93 2.36 -8.86
N THR A 48 -3.94 3.25 -8.73
CA THR A 48 -3.66 4.00 -7.51
C THR A 48 -4.92 4.75 -7.05
N GLY A 49 -5.18 4.75 -5.74
CA GLY A 49 -6.37 5.39 -5.18
C GLY A 49 -7.68 4.59 -5.32
N THR A 50 -7.63 3.41 -5.92
CA THR A 50 -8.81 2.51 -5.99
C THR A 50 -9.04 1.82 -4.65
N SER A 51 -10.28 1.89 -4.16
CA SER A 51 -10.71 1.13 -2.97
C SER A 51 -11.56 -0.06 -3.40
N PHE A 52 -11.18 -1.26 -2.95
CA PHE A 52 -11.91 -2.51 -3.24
C PHE A 52 -12.77 -2.99 -2.06
N TYR A 53 -12.46 -2.54 -0.85
CA TYR A 53 -13.16 -2.94 0.37
C TYR A 53 -13.96 -1.77 0.90
N ASN A 54 -15.29 -1.86 0.91
CA ASN A 54 -16.13 -0.93 1.66
C ASN A 54 -16.70 -1.70 2.86
N PRO A 55 -16.29 -1.38 4.10
CA PRO A 55 -16.85 -2.02 5.29
C PRO A 55 -18.37 -1.94 5.29
N GLY A 56 -19.06 -2.95 5.78
CA GLY A 56 -20.50 -2.88 6.05
C GLY A 56 -20.82 -2.10 7.33
N GLU A 57 -22.06 -2.25 7.80
CA GLU A 57 -22.61 -1.43 8.88
C GLU A 57 -22.65 -2.12 10.26
N ASN A 58 -22.12 -3.33 10.37
CA ASN A 58 -22.08 -4.02 11.65
C ASN A 58 -21.04 -3.36 12.61
N ALA A 59 -21.14 -3.64 13.90
CA ALA A 59 -20.32 -2.96 14.91
C ALA A 59 -18.81 -3.17 14.73
N GLN A 60 -18.37 -4.32 14.20
CA GLN A 60 -16.95 -4.55 13.92
C GLN A 60 -16.50 -3.79 12.67
N GLU A 61 -17.29 -3.83 11.60
CA GLU A 61 -16.99 -3.15 10.35
C GLU A 61 -17.00 -1.62 10.50
N LYS A 62 -17.85 -1.06 11.36
CA LYS A 62 -17.80 0.36 11.73
C LYS A 62 -16.48 0.74 12.38
N ARG A 63 -15.95 -0.09 13.29
CA ARG A 63 -14.61 0.13 13.88
C ARG A 63 -13.51 0.01 12.83
N ALA A 64 -13.63 -0.95 11.92
CA ALA A 64 -12.70 -1.10 10.81
C ALA A 64 -12.71 0.14 9.90
N ARG A 65 -13.90 0.68 9.57
CA ARG A 65 -14.05 1.91 8.77
C ARG A 65 -13.30 3.08 9.40
N GLU A 66 -13.52 3.33 10.69
CA GLU A 66 -12.84 4.43 11.39
C GLU A 66 -11.32 4.22 11.44
N PHE A 67 -10.86 2.98 11.69
CA PHE A 67 -9.43 2.65 11.62
C PHE A 67 -8.85 2.91 10.21
N LEU A 68 -9.53 2.47 9.15
CA LEU A 68 -9.10 2.68 7.77
C LEU A 68 -9.03 4.16 7.40
N LYS A 69 -10.00 4.99 7.82
CA LYS A 69 -9.96 6.45 7.62
C LYS A 69 -8.72 7.09 8.24
N THR A 70 -8.31 6.65 9.44
CA THR A 70 -7.11 7.20 10.09
C THR A 70 -5.80 6.83 9.38
N ARG A 71 -5.75 5.66 8.73
CA ARG A 71 -4.55 5.15 8.08
C ARG A 71 -4.43 5.62 6.64
N TRP A 72 -5.55 5.64 5.90
CA TRP A 72 -5.55 6.02 4.48
C TRP A 72 -6.62 7.06 4.17
N PRO A 73 -6.36 8.35 4.47
CA PRO A 73 -7.25 9.46 4.11
C PRO A 73 -7.50 9.58 2.59
N LYS A 74 -6.59 9.04 1.78
CA LYS A 74 -6.70 9.02 0.32
C LYS A 74 -7.89 8.20 -0.19
N TYR A 75 -8.35 7.23 0.58
CA TYR A 75 -9.53 6.44 0.27
C TYR A 75 -10.74 6.99 1.02
N LYS A 76 -11.86 7.18 0.31
CA LYS A 76 -13.09 7.75 0.84
C LYS A 76 -13.91 6.72 1.65
N TYR A 77 -13.31 6.16 2.70
CA TYR A 77 -13.95 5.20 3.62
C TYR A 77 -15.03 5.83 4.51
#